data_AF-A0A538QTF8-F1
#
_entry.id   AF-A0A538QTF8-F1
#
_cell.length_a   1.000
_cell.length_b   1.000
_cell.length_c   1.000
_cell.angle_alpha   90.00
_cell.angle_beta   90.00
_cell.angle_gamma   90.00
#
_symmetry.space_group_name_H-M   'P 1'
#
loop_
_entity.id
_entity.type
_entity.pdbx_description
1 polymer ?
#
loop_
_entity_poly.entity_id
_entity_poly.type
_entity_poly.pdbx_seq_one_letter_code
_entity_poly.pdbx_strand_id
1 'polypeptide(L)' 'MAQPLTADDLLPLVAKLTHEEQVRLAQLALRAARDATQDAAAYRRMPVRPDEFSQDDGGLAWDGEGWETVGASR' A
#
# COMPACT_ATOMS: atom_id res chain seq x y z
N MET A 1 4.86 -11.84 -17.01
CA MET A 1 4.10 -10.61 -16.70
C MET A 1 2.75 -11.04 -16.14
N ALA A 2 2.37 -10.61 -14.94
CA ALA A 2 1.04 -10.93 -14.40
C ALA A 2 -0.02 -10.08 -15.10
N GLN A 3 -1.11 -10.69 -15.53
CA GLN A 3 -2.24 -9.98 -16.13
C GLN A 3 -2.90 -9.10 -15.05
N PRO A 4 -3.14 -7.81 -15.30
CA PRO A 4 -3.86 -6.98 -14.35
C PRO A 4 -5.30 -7.49 -14.20
N LEU A 5 -5.71 -7.75 -12.96
CA LEU A 5 -7.08 -8.12 -12.61
C LEU A 5 -8.04 -6.96 -12.90
N THR A 6 -9.12 -7.23 -13.62
CA THR A 6 -10.17 -6.26 -13.92
C THR A 6 -11.34 -6.40 -12.95
N ALA A 7 -12.24 -5.41 -12.94
CA ALA A 7 -13.45 -5.49 -12.12
C ALA A 7 -14.31 -6.71 -12.50
N ASP A 8 -14.41 -7.03 -13.79
CA ASP A 8 -15.18 -8.16 -14.30
C ASP A 8 -14.64 -9.51 -13.82
N ASP A 9 -13.33 -9.60 -13.57
CA ASP A 9 -12.71 -10.80 -12.99
C ASP A 9 -13.05 -10.97 -11.50
N LEU A 10 -13.35 -9.87 -10.80
CA LEU A 10 -13.62 -9.84 -9.36
C LEU A 10 -15.11 -10.00 -9.03
N LEU A 11 -16.01 -9.52 -9.88
CA LEU A 11 -17.46 -9.58 -9.65
C LEU A 11 -17.99 -11.00 -9.36
N PRO A 12 -17.55 -12.07 -10.04
CA PRO A 12 -17.98 -13.43 -9.73
C PRO A 12 -17.57 -13.91 -8.34
N LEU A 13 -16.48 -13.36 -7.79
CA LEU A 13 -16.03 -13.68 -6.43
C LEU A 13 -16.88 -12.95 -5.40
N VAL A 14 -17.21 -11.68 -5.67
CA VAL A 14 -18.11 -10.90 -4.82
C VAL A 14 -19.50 -11.53 -4.74
N ALA A 15 -19.99 -12.10 -5.85
CA ALA A 15 -21.28 -12.79 -5.91
C ALA A 15 -21.37 -14.03 -4.98
N LYS A 16 -20.23 -14.62 -4.59
CA LYS A 16 -20.19 -15.77 -3.65
C LYS A 16 -20.24 -15.35 -2.18
N LEU A 17 -20.02 -14.07 -1.90
CA LEU A 17 -20.08 -13.53 -0.55
C LEU A 17 -21.52 -13.43 -0.07
N THR A 18 -21.71 -13.59 1.25
CA THR A 18 -22.98 -13.25 1.90
C THR A 18 -23.27 -11.75 1.80
N HIS A 19 -24.53 -11.35 1.98
CA HIS A 19 -24.90 -9.94 1.90
C HIS A 19 -24.12 -9.06 2.90
N GLU A 20 -23.89 -9.54 4.12
CA GLU A 20 -23.11 -8.81 5.13
C GLU A 20 -21.65 -8.61 4.69
N GLU A 21 -21.04 -9.63 4.10
CA GLU A 21 -19.67 -9.56 3.57
C GLU A 21 -19.57 -8.62 2.38
N GLN A 22 -20.58 -8.60 1.49
CA GLN A 22 -20.65 -7.64 0.39
C GLN A 22 -20.72 -6.19 0.91
N VAL A 23 -21.52 -5.95 1.95
CA VAL A 23 -21.62 -4.62 2.58
C VAL A 23 -20.29 -4.22 3.21
N ARG A 24 -19.63 -5.11 3.96
CA ARG A 24 -18.30 -4.84 4.54
C ARG A 24 -17.26 -4.54 3.47
N LEU A 25 -17.26 -5.31 2.38
CA LEU A 25 -16.36 -5.09 1.25
C LEU A 25 -16.60 -3.73 0.59
N ALA A 26 -17.86 -3.37 0.36
CA ALA A 26 -18.22 -2.08 -0.22
C ALA A 26 -17.78 -0.90 0.66
N GLN A 27 -17.94 -1.01 1.99
CA GLN A 27 -17.45 -0.01 2.94
C GLN A 27 -15.92 0.13 2.89
N LEU A 28 -15.20 -0.99 2.82
CA LEU A 28 -13.74 -1.00 2.74
C LEU A 28 -13.25 -0.38 1.42
N ALA A 29 -13.87 -0.75 0.30
CA ALA A 29 -13.57 -0.18 -1.01
C ALA A 29 -13.83 1.33 -1.05
N LEU A 30 -14.94 1.80 -0.48
CA LEU A 30 -15.27 3.22 -0.40
C LEU A 30 -14.24 3.99 0.44
N ARG A 31 -13.81 3.43 1.57
CA ARG A 31 -12.77 4.04 2.41
C ARG A 31 -11.44 4.12 1.67
N ALA A 32 -11.02 3.03 1.03
CA ALA A 32 -9.79 3.01 0.25
C ALA A 32 -9.80 4.02 -0.91
N ALA A 33 -10.94 4.17 -1.61
CA ALA A 33 -11.07 5.15 -2.69
C ALA A 33 -10.96 6.60 -2.19
N ARG A 34 -11.51 6.89 -1.01
CA ARG A 34 -11.39 8.20 -0.35
C ARG A 34 -9.94 8.51 -0.01
N ASP A 35 -9.25 7.56 0.59
CA ASP A 35 -7.86 7.72 1.03
C ASP A 35 -6.91 7.81 -0.18
N ALA A 36 -7.10 7.00 -1.24
CA ALA A 36 -6.30 7.07 -2.46
C ALA A 36 -6.38 8.44 -3.16
N THR A 37 -7.54 9.10 -3.11
CA THR A 37 -7.70 10.45 -3.65
C THR A 37 -6.98 11.49 -2.80
N GLN A 38 -6.97 11.28 -1.48
CA GLN A 38 -6.26 12.14 -0.53
C GLN A 38 -4.74 12.00 -0.66
N ASP A 39 -4.23 10.78 -0.80
CA ASP A 39 -2.81 10.49 -0.97
C ASP A 39 -2.29 11.08 -2.28
N ALA A 40 -3.02 10.89 -3.39
CA ALA A 40 -2.67 11.50 -4.66
C ALA A 40 -2.66 13.04 -4.59
N ALA A 41 -3.60 13.64 -3.84
CA ALA A 41 -3.61 15.08 -3.62
C ALA A 41 -2.45 15.54 -2.71
N ALA A 42 -2.07 14.74 -1.72
CA ALA A 42 -0.95 15.03 -0.82
C ALA A 42 0.39 15.03 -1.58
N TYR A 43 0.66 14.00 -2.39
CA TYR A 43 1.87 13.95 -3.24
C TYR A 43 1.93 15.09 -4.27
N ARG A 44 0.78 15.54 -4.79
CA ARG A 44 0.75 16.73 -5.67
C ARG A 44 1.03 18.03 -4.93
N ARG A 45 0.62 18.14 -3.66
CA ARG A 45 0.81 19.35 -2.84
C ARG A 45 2.24 19.46 -2.29
N MET A 46 2.88 18.33 -2.00
CA MET A 46 4.27 18.24 -1.61
C MET A 46 5.01 17.37 -2.62
N PRO A 47 5.33 17.91 -3.81
CA PRO A 47 6.16 17.18 -4.76
C PRO A 47 7.52 16.93 -4.13
N VAL A 48 8.03 15.71 -4.31
CA VAL A 48 9.34 15.31 -3.79
C VAL A 48 10.38 16.28 -4.30
N ARG A 49 11.21 16.80 -3.39
CA ARG A 49 12.22 17.78 -3.76
C ARG A 49 13.41 17.06 -4.42
N PRO A 50 14.09 17.66 -5.41
CA PRO A 50 15.25 17.05 -6.05
C PRO A 50 16.36 16.65 -5.06
N ASP A 51 16.46 17.36 -3.94
CA ASP A 51 17.39 17.14 -2.84
C ASP A 51 16.95 16.04 -1.85
N GLU A 52 15.70 15.57 -1.91
CA GLU A 52 15.17 14.53 -1.02
C GLU A 52 15.70 13.13 -1.38
N PHE A 53 16.15 12.96 -2.63
CA PHE A 53 16.85 11.76 -3.12
C PHE A 53 18.34 12.01 -3.38
N SER A 54 18.85 13.23 -3.14
CA SER A 54 20.30 13.44 -3.20
C SER A 54 20.91 12.81 -1.96
N GLN A 55 21.44 11.61 -2.13
CA GLN A 55 22.26 10.97 -1.11
C GLN A 55 23.55 11.78 -0.93
N ASP A 56 23.53 12.74 -0.03
CA ASP A 56 24.70 13.16 0.73
C ASP A 56 24.61 12.66 2.18
N ASP A 57 23.87 11.57 2.39
CA ASP A 57 23.92 10.83 3.64
C ASP A 57 25.05 9.81 3.50
N GLY A 58 26.21 10.17 4.03
CA GLY A 58 27.40 9.34 4.03
C GLY A 58 27.06 7.93 4.50
N GLY A 59 27.04 6.99 3.54
CA GLY A 59 26.88 5.56 3.72
C GLY A 59 26.15 5.16 5.00
N LEU A 60 24.81 5.23 5.01
CA LEU A 60 24.01 4.50 5.99
C LEU A 60 24.32 3.01 5.78
N ALA A 61 25.32 2.52 6.50
CA ALA A 61 25.74 1.15 6.49
C ALA A 61 24.54 0.31 6.94
N TRP A 62 24.10 -0.57 6.06
CA TRP A 62 23.17 -1.65 6.39
C TRP A 62 23.80 -2.70 7.32
N ASP A 63 24.95 -2.39 7.92
CA ASP A 63 25.69 -3.17 8.93
C ASP A 63 25.40 -2.67 10.36
N GLY A 64 24.20 -2.16 10.62
CA GLY A 64 23.77 -1.87 11.99
C GLY A 64 23.46 -3.17 12.73
N GLU A 65 24.34 -3.58 13.65
CA GLU A 65 24.07 -4.64 14.63
C GLU A 65 22.72 -4.40 15.32
N GLY A 66 21.76 -5.31 15.14
CA GLY A 66 20.42 -5.16 15.69
C GLY A 66 19.31 -5.93 14.96
N TRP A 67 19.49 -6.25 13.68
CA TRP A 67 18.52 -7.06 12.92
C TRP A 67 18.52 -8.54 13.33
N GLU A 68 19.58 -9.02 13.98
CA GLU A 68 19.68 -10.41 14.43
C GLU A 68 18.66 -10.75 15.53
N THR A 69 18.15 -9.75 16.26
CA THR A 69 17.20 -9.96 17.37
C THR A 69 15.75 -10.11 16.91
N VAL A 70 15.42 -9.68 15.69
CA VAL A 70 14.04 -9.70 15.17
C VAL A 70 13.63 -11.10 14.66
N GLY A 71 14.59 -11.97 14.37
CA GLY A 71 14.36 -13.35 13.89
C GLY A 71 14.34 -14.44 14.97
N ALA A 72 14.70 -14.13 16.20
CA ALA A 72 14.89 -15.12 17.26
C ALA A 72 13.86 -14.96 18.39
N SER A 73 12.62 -15.33 18.11
CA SER A 73 11.67 -15.74 19.13
C SER A 73 10.90 -16.94 18.59
N ARG A 74 11.32 -18.13 19.03
CA ARG A 74 10.53 -19.37 18.99
C ARG A 74 10.11 -19.70 20.41
#